data_AF-A0A1I7IA97-F1
#
_entry.id   AF-A0A1I7IA97-F1
#
_cell.length_a   1.000
_cell.length_b   1.000
_cell.length_c   1.000
_cell.angle_alpha   90.00
_cell.angle_beta   90.00
_cell.angle_gamma   90.00
#
_symmetry.space_group_name_H-M   'P 1'
#
loop_
_entity.id
_entity.type
_entity.pdbx_description
1 polymer ?
#
loop_
_entity_poly.entity_id
_entity_poly.type
_entity_poly.pdbx_seq_one_letter_code
_entity_poly.pdbx_strand_id
1 'polypeptide(L)'
;MENPSAKGQLFALVDVNNFYVSCERVFNPALENRPVIVLSNNDGCAIARSNEVKALGVKMGMPWFQMEGLARQHNIVALSSNYALYAEMSSRVVSILRGYSPTLKCIPSMRASLI
;
A
#
# COMPACT_ATOMS: atom_id res chain seq x y z
N MET A 1 -24.34 -33.18 25.47
CA MET A 1 -24.73 -32.22 24.43
C MET A 1 -23.45 -31.84 23.70
N GLU A 2 -23.13 -32.55 22.62
CA GLU A 2 -21.99 -32.22 21.77
C GLU A 2 -22.24 -30.85 21.13
N ASN A 3 -21.28 -29.94 21.34
CA ASN A 3 -21.19 -28.69 20.63
C ASN A 3 -20.98 -29.05 19.15
N PRO A 4 -21.89 -28.71 18.21
CA PRO A 4 -21.72 -29.06 16.82
C PRO A 4 -20.48 -28.35 16.30
N SER A 5 -19.40 -29.13 16.25
CA SER A 5 -18.07 -28.73 15.85
C SER A 5 -18.12 -27.86 14.62
N ALA A 6 -17.40 -26.74 14.71
CA ALA A 6 -17.06 -25.86 13.63
C ALA A 6 -16.72 -26.67 12.37
N LYS A 7 -17.68 -26.75 11.44
CA LYS A 7 -17.38 -27.10 10.05
C LYS A 7 -16.29 -26.13 9.60
N GLY A 8 -15.13 -26.67 9.21
CA GLY A 8 -13.88 -25.93 9.04
C GLY A 8 -14.06 -24.62 8.28
N GLN A 9 -14.03 -23.51 9.01
CA GLN A 9 -14.00 -22.19 8.40
C GLN A 9 -12.60 -21.96 7.83
N LEU A 10 -12.52 -21.83 6.50
CA LEU A 10 -11.29 -21.47 5.81
C LEU A 10 -11.16 -19.96 5.81
N PHE A 11 -10.07 -19.45 6.40
CA PHE A 11 -9.74 -18.03 6.39
C PHE A 11 -8.63 -17.77 5.37
N ALA A 12 -8.80 -16.73 4.55
CA ALA A 12 -7.78 -16.22 3.63
C ALA A 12 -7.45 -14.77 4.00
N LEU A 13 -6.16 -14.48 4.20
CA LEU A 13 -5.66 -13.12 4.35
C LEU A 13 -5.10 -12.65 3.01
N VAL A 14 -5.66 -11.56 2.48
CA VAL A 14 -5.23 -10.98 1.20
C VAL A 14 -4.65 -9.60 1.48
N ASP A 15 -3.36 -9.43 1.15
CA ASP A 15 -2.65 -8.16 1.25
C ASP A 15 -2.10 -7.75 -0.13
N VAL A 16 -2.24 -6.47 -0.48
CA VAL A 16 -1.75 -5.96 -1.76
C VAL A 16 -0.35 -5.38 -1.60
N ASN A 17 0.61 -6.02 -2.27
CA ASN A 17 2.00 -5.62 -2.24
C ASN A 17 2.20 -4.15 -2.64
N ASN A 18 2.87 -3.38 -1.79
CA ASN A 18 3.25 -1.99 -2.03
C ASN A 18 2.08 -1.12 -2.54
N PHE A 19 0.88 -1.31 -1.99
CA PHE A 19 -0.39 -0.84 -2.55
C PHE A 19 -0.34 0.53 -3.24
N TYR A 20 0.10 1.60 -2.57
CA TYR A 20 0.13 2.94 -3.19
C TYR A 20 1.11 3.05 -4.34
N VAL A 21 2.32 2.49 -4.22
CA VAL A 21 3.29 2.46 -5.33
C VAL A 21 2.74 1.67 -6.51
N SER A 22 2.06 0.55 -6.23
CA SER A 22 1.43 -0.27 -7.26
C SER A 22 0.30 0.49 -7.97
N CYS A 23 -0.49 1.30 -7.24
CA CYS A 23 -1.51 2.16 -7.85
C CYS A 23 -0.88 3.17 -8.81
N GLU A 24 0.19 3.86 -8.40
CA GLU A 24 0.88 4.82 -9.26
C GLU A 24 1.48 4.16 -10.51
N ARG A 25 2.06 2.96 -10.38
CA ARG A 25 2.62 2.20 -11.52
C ARG A 25 1.58 1.77 -12.55
N VAL A 26 0.35 1.46 -12.12
CA VAL A 26 -0.75 1.10 -13.05
C VAL A 26 -1.05 2.24 -14.02
N PHE A 27 -0.96 3.49 -13.57
CA PHE A 27 -1.26 4.67 -14.41
C PHE A 27 -0.01 5.31 -15.02
N ASN A 28 1.18 4.98 -14.51
CA ASN A 28 2.44 5.42 -15.07
C ASN A 28 3.45 4.26 -15.17
N PRO A 29 3.42 3.48 -16.27
CA PRO A 29 4.33 2.35 -16.48
C PRO A 29 5.82 2.71 -16.49
N ALA A 30 6.18 3.98 -16.69
CA ALA A 30 7.58 4.42 -16.62
C ALA A 30 8.17 4.35 -15.20
N LEU A 31 7.33 4.13 -14.18
CA LEU A 31 7.73 3.90 -12.79
C LEU A 31 8.08 2.44 -12.49
N GLU A 32 7.88 1.52 -13.45
CA GLU A 32 8.21 0.11 -13.27
C GLU A 32 9.73 -0.08 -13.16
N ASN A 33 10.16 -0.98 -12.27
CA ASN A 33 11.57 -1.22 -11.95
C ASN A 33 12.36 0.01 -11.46
N ARG A 34 11.67 1.11 -11.11
CA ARG A 34 12.30 2.31 -10.54
C ARG A 34 12.13 2.36 -9.02
N PRO A 35 13.12 2.92 -8.30
CA PRO A 35 12.96 3.22 -6.89
C PRO A 35 11.94 4.35 -6.72
N VAL A 36 10.74 3.98 -6.27
CA VAL A 36 9.61 4.89 -6.05
C VAL A 36 9.22 4.89 -4.57
N ILE A 37 8.85 6.06 -4.07
CA ILE A 37 8.17 6.24 -2.79
C ILE A 37 6.91 7.07 -2.96
N VAL A 38 5.94 6.80 -2.09
CA VAL A 38 4.79 7.69 -1.89
C VAL A 38 4.92 8.32 -0.52
N LEU A 39 4.83 9.64 -0.48
CA LEU A 39 4.93 10.45 0.73
C LEU A 39 3.54 10.76 1.31
N SER A 40 3.47 11.00 2.62
CA SER A 40 2.26 11.42 3.33
C SER A 40 1.71 12.75 2.84
N ASN A 41 0.56 13.16 3.38
CA ASN A 41 0.13 14.56 3.31
C ASN A 41 1.27 15.51 3.67
N ASN A 42 1.40 16.56 2.87
CA ASN A 42 2.46 17.56 2.98
C ASN A 42 3.89 17.02 2.80
N ASP A 43 4.03 15.86 2.15
CA ASP A 43 5.30 15.23 1.76
C ASP A 43 6.28 14.96 2.92
N GLY A 44 5.74 14.79 4.12
CA GLY A 44 6.53 14.70 5.35
C GLY A 44 7.27 13.37 5.52
N CYS A 45 6.61 12.25 5.26
CA CYS A 45 7.19 10.92 5.51
C CYS A 45 6.82 9.88 4.45
N ALA A 46 7.69 8.88 4.27
CA ALA A 46 7.46 7.78 3.34
C ALA A 46 6.38 6.81 3.87
N ILE A 47 5.21 6.83 3.24
CA ILE A 47 4.06 5.97 3.59
C ILE A 47 3.90 4.77 2.66
N ALA A 48 4.58 4.75 1.52
CA ALA A 48 4.73 3.54 0.73
C ALA A 48 6.08 3.55 0.00
N ARG A 49 6.63 2.35 -0.23
CA ARG A 49 7.98 2.16 -0.76
C ARG A 49 7.96 0.98 -1.72
N SER A 50 8.56 1.19 -2.88
CA SER A 50 8.87 0.13 -3.85
C SER A 50 9.88 -0.86 -3.26
N ASN A 51 10.01 -2.05 -3.87
CA ASN A 51 10.94 -3.08 -3.38
C ASN A 51 12.40 -2.61 -3.50
N GLU A 52 12.68 -1.88 -4.56
CA GLU A 52 13.94 -1.21 -4.87
C GLU A 52 14.32 -0.25 -3.73
N VAL A 53 13.38 0.56 -3.23
CA VAL A 53 13.62 1.46 -2.10
C VAL A 53 13.76 0.70 -0.77
N LYS A 54 13.01 -0.40 -0.57
CA LYS A 54 13.18 -1.24 0.62
C LYS A 54 14.58 -1.86 0.67
N ALA A 55 15.13 -2.25 -0.48
CA ALA A 55 16.49 -2.79 -0.59
C ALA A 55 17.56 -1.76 -0.20
N LEU A 56 17.28 -0.47 -0.35
CA LEU A 56 18.15 0.63 0.10
C LEU A 56 18.05 0.90 1.62
N GLY A 57 17.23 0.16 2.37
CA GLY A 57 17.12 0.27 3.82
C GLY A 57 16.19 1.38 4.32
N VAL A 58 15.46 2.07 3.43
CA VAL A 58 14.47 3.09 3.83
C VAL A 58 13.36 2.42 4.63
N LYS A 59 13.11 2.89 5.85
CA LYS A 59 12.09 2.36 6.76
C LYS A 59 10.72 2.98 6.50
N MET A 60 9.66 2.31 6.97
CA MET A 60 8.30 2.86 6.92
C MET A 60 8.21 4.10 7.82
N GLY A 61 7.54 5.16 7.37
CA GLY A 61 7.37 6.38 8.14
C GLY A 61 8.65 7.21 8.29
N MET A 62 9.72 6.87 7.56
CA MET A 62 10.95 7.66 7.55
C MET A 62 10.65 9.07 7.00
N PRO A 63 11.06 10.14 7.71
CA PRO A 63 10.87 11.50 7.23
C PRO A 63 11.64 11.78 5.94
N TRP A 64 11.06 12.53 5.01
CA TRP A 64 11.65 12.83 3.71
C TRP A 64 13.02 13.51 3.82
N PHE A 65 13.17 14.48 4.74
CA PHE A 65 14.43 15.21 4.92
C PHE A 65 15.62 14.29 5.31
N GLN A 66 15.36 13.16 5.98
CA GLN A 66 16.40 12.20 6.35
C GLN A 66 16.86 11.36 5.15
N MET A 67 16.01 11.22 4.15
CA MET A 67 16.26 10.39 2.97
C MET A 67 16.52 11.19 1.70
N GLU A 68 16.48 12.53 1.74
CA GLU A 68 16.70 13.38 0.58
C GLU A 68 18.07 13.13 -0.07
N GLY A 69 19.13 12.96 0.74
CA GLY A 69 20.46 12.63 0.24
C GLY A 69 20.51 11.27 -0.47
N LEU A 70 19.91 10.24 0.15
CA LEU A 70 19.78 8.90 -0.44
C LEU A 70 18.94 8.94 -1.73
N ALA A 71 17.88 9.75 -1.75
CA ALA A 71 17.01 9.92 -2.89
C ALA A 71 17.74 10.50 -4.10
N ARG A 72 18.58 11.52 -3.88
CA ARG A 72 19.43 12.09 -4.94
C ARG A 72 20.48 11.09 -5.42
N GLN A 73 21.10 10.34 -4.53
CA GLN A 73 22.12 9.35 -4.88
C GLN A 73 21.58 8.19 -5.73
N HIS A 74 20.38 7.70 -5.41
CA HIS A 74 19.79 6.53 -6.06
C HIS A 74 18.68 6.88 -7.07
N ASN A 75 18.51 8.17 -7.39
CA ASN A 75 17.47 8.67 -8.29
C ASN A 75 16.05 8.20 -7.89
N ILE A 76 15.76 8.22 -6.59
CA ILE A 76 14.46 7.83 -6.04
C ILE A 76 13.40 8.84 -6.49
N VAL A 77 12.31 8.34 -7.07
CA VAL A 77 11.15 9.14 -7.44
C VAL A 77 10.23 9.25 -6.23
N ALA A 78 10.02 10.48 -5.76
CA ALA A 78 9.04 10.77 -4.71
C ALA A 78 7.74 11.29 -5.33
N LEU A 79 6.63 10.71 -4.89
CA LEU A 79 5.28 11.11 -5.29
C LEU A 79 4.48 11.52 -4.06
N SER A 80 3.73 12.61 -4.18
CA SER A 80 2.74 12.99 -3.17
C SER A 80 1.57 12.02 -3.17
N SER A 81 0.91 11.84 -2.03
CA SER A 81 -0.22 10.91 -1.92
C SER A 81 -1.45 11.32 -2.74
N ASN A 82 -1.94 10.42 -3.58
CA ASN A 82 -3.24 10.54 -4.24
C ASN A 82 -4.29 9.61 -3.62
N TYR A 83 -4.91 10.06 -2.52
CA TYR A 83 -5.88 9.24 -1.79
C TYR A 83 -7.16 8.93 -2.57
N ALA A 84 -7.56 9.78 -3.53
CA ALA A 84 -8.72 9.52 -4.38
C ALA A 84 -8.46 8.30 -5.28
N LEU A 85 -7.29 8.25 -5.92
CA LEU A 85 -6.84 7.11 -6.69
C LEU A 85 -6.76 5.84 -5.83
N TYR A 86 -6.15 5.93 -4.65
CA TYR A 86 -5.96 4.77 -3.78
C TYR A 86 -7.30 4.20 -3.27
N ALA A 87 -8.27 5.06 -2.98
CA ALA A 87 -9.61 4.65 -2.56
C ALA A 87 -10.39 3.95 -3.69
N GLU A 88 -10.27 4.44 -4.93
CA GLU A 88 -10.88 3.85 -6.12
C GLU A 88 -10.29 2.47 -6.42
N MET A 89 -8.96 2.36 -6.44
CA MET A 89 -8.25 1.10 -6.65
C MET A 89 -8.55 0.08 -5.55
N SER A 90 -8.64 0.51 -4.29
CA SER A 90 -9.00 -0.37 -3.15
C SER A 90 -10.42 -0.92 -3.32
N SER A 91 -11.37 -0.06 -3.73
CA SER A 91 -12.75 -0.46 -3.99
C SER A 91 -12.86 -1.51 -5.11
N ARG A 92 -12.04 -1.38 -6.16
CA ARG A 92 -11.94 -2.38 -7.24
C ARG A 92 -11.42 -3.73 -6.75
N VAL A 93 -10.36 -3.74 -5.96
CA VAL A 93 -9.81 -4.97 -5.35
C VAL A 93 -10.86 -5.65 -4.48
N VAL A 94 -11.51 -4.90 -3.60
CA VAL A 94 -12.58 -5.42 -2.72
C VAL A 94 -13.75 -5.96 -3.54
N SER A 95 -14.15 -5.28 -4.61
CA SER A 95 -15.22 -5.72 -5.50
C SER A 95 -14.92 -7.10 -6.11
N ILE A 96 -13.70 -7.31 -6.59
CA ILE A 96 -13.24 -8.61 -7.11
C ILE A 96 -13.28 -9.67 -6.01
N LEU A 97 -12.75 -9.37 -4.82
CA LEU A 97 -12.70 -10.32 -3.70
C LEU A 97 -14.08 -10.73 -3.20
N ARG A 98 -15.09 -9.85 -3.27
CA ARG A 98 -16.49 -10.19 -2.95
C ARG A 98 -17.06 -11.27 -3.85
N GLY A 99 -16.54 -11.45 -5.06
CA GLY A 99 -16.91 -12.56 -5.95
C GLY A 99 -16.44 -13.93 -5.46
N TYR A 100 -15.41 -13.99 -4.60
CA TYR A 100 -14.82 -15.24 -4.13
C TYR A 100 -15.26 -15.65 -2.73
N SER A 101 -15.77 -14.72 -1.93
CA SER A 101 -16.28 -15.02 -0.59
C SER A 101 -17.53 -14.20 -0.27
N PRO A 102 -18.62 -14.83 0.20
CA PRO A 102 -19.81 -14.12 0.66
C PRO A 102 -19.54 -13.32 1.95
N THR A 103 -18.48 -13.67 2.69
CA THR A 103 -18.10 -13.01 3.95
C THR A 103 -16.69 -12.44 3.79
N LEU A 104 -16.62 -11.15 3.44
CA LEU A 104 -15.38 -10.39 3.31
C LEU A 104 -15.35 -9.28 4.37
N LYS A 105 -14.29 -9.26 5.19
CA LYS A 105 -13.99 -8.15 6.08
C LYS A 105 -12.79 -7.39 5.54
N CYS A 106 -13.04 -6.22 4.94
CA CYS A 106 -11.96 -5.31 4.57
C CYS A 106 -11.42 -4.62 5.85
N ILE A 107 -10.12 -4.71 6.08
CA ILE A 107 -9.43 -3.98 7.12
C ILE A 107 -8.66 -2.85 6.42
N PRO A 108 -9.14 -1.60 6.47
CA PRO A 108 -8.41 -0.49 5.87
C PRO A 108 -7.08 -0.31 6.60
N SER A 109 -5.95 -0.43 5.90
CA SER A 109 -4.62 -0.35 6.53
C SER A 109 -4.27 1.06 7.04
N MET A 110 -5.01 2.10 6.65
CA MET A 110 -4.90 3.45 7.20
C MET A 110 -6.24 4.18 7.11
N ARG A 111 -7.09 4.08 8.13
CA ARG A 111 -7.81 5.29 8.56
C ARG A 111 -6.76 6.15 9.26
N ALA A 112 -6.04 6.97 8.50
CA ALA A 112 -5.58 8.23 9.07
C ALA A 112 -6.88 8.98 9.37
N SER A 113 -7.33 8.87 10.62
CA SER A 113 -8.45 9.65 11.10
C SER A 113 -8.13 11.12 10.82
N LEU A 114 -8.83 11.73 9.86
CA LEU A 114 -9.09 13.16 9.93
C LEU A 114 -10.03 13.36 11.12
N ILE A 115 -9.42 13.58 12.29
CA ILE A 115 -9.93 14.37 13.41
C ILE A 115 -8.77 15.23 13.87
#